data_AF-A0A919F264-F1
#
_entry.id   AF-A0A919F264-F1
#
_cell.length_a   1.000
_cell.length_b   1.000
_cell.length_c   1.000
_cell.angle_alpha   90.00
_cell.angle_beta   90.00
_cell.angle_gamma   90.00
#
_symmetry.space_group_name_H-M   'P 1'
#
loop_
_entity.id
_entity.type
_entity.pdbx_description
1 polymer ?
#
loop_
_entity_poly.entity_id
_entity_poly.type
_entity_poly.pdbx_seq_one_letter_code
_entity_poly.pdbx_strand_id
1 'polypeptide(L)'
;MSKQIHLAAQLPAIHNVTVWSDPRSRSQIAVGSFVELARTAERGKFDFFFLAEGLRLREHKGSLYELDVAGRPDNLTMLSALAATTSRLGVAATVNATFNEPYEVARRLATLDHLSGGRAGWNVVTSFDAFTGENFRRGGFLAEHDRYTRAAEFLATAREL
;
A
#
# COMPACT_ATOMS: atom_id res chain seq x y z
N MET A 1 24.50 -20.07 -12.05
CA MET A 1 23.73 -19.99 -10.79
C MET A 1 22.25 -20.13 -11.10
N SER A 2 21.47 -20.81 -10.25
CA SER A 2 20.01 -20.87 -10.40
C SER A 2 19.38 -19.55 -9.94
N LYS A 3 18.37 -19.07 -10.66
CA LYS A 3 17.59 -17.89 -10.26
C LYS A 3 16.75 -18.23 -9.04
N GLN A 4 16.71 -17.31 -8.07
CA GLN A 4 15.82 -17.41 -6.91
C GLN A 4 14.49 -16.70 -7.21
N ILE A 5 13.41 -17.17 -6.59
CA ILE A 5 12.10 -16.52 -6.65
C ILE A 5 12.06 -15.47 -5.54
N HIS A 6 11.61 -14.26 -5.85
CA HIS A 6 11.36 -13.23 -4.85
C HIS A 6 9.97 -13.42 -4.24
N LEU A 7 9.90 -13.39 -2.90
CA LEU A 7 8.68 -13.63 -2.14
C LEU A 7 8.23 -12.35 -1.44
N ALA A 8 6.93 -12.05 -1.57
CA ALA A 8 6.29 -10.91 -0.94
C ALA A 8 5.24 -11.37 0.07
N ALA A 9 5.24 -10.75 1.25
CA ALA A 9 4.21 -10.96 2.26
C ALA A 9 3.23 -9.79 2.25
N GLN A 10 1.93 -10.07 2.32
CA GLN A 10 0.90 -9.05 2.40
C GLN A 10 -0.12 -9.45 3.46
N LEU A 11 -0.48 -8.53 4.34
CA LEU A 11 -1.64 -8.69 5.20
C LEU A 11 -2.89 -8.26 4.41
N PRO A 12 -3.78 -9.18 4.02
CA PRO A 12 -4.91 -8.88 3.15
C PRO A 12 -5.80 -7.77 3.71
N ALA A 13 -6.29 -6.91 2.82
CA ALA A 13 -7.18 -5.80 3.15
C ALA A 13 -8.45 -5.82 2.27
N ILE A 14 -8.30 -6.31 1.04
CA ILE A 14 -9.26 -6.13 -0.05
C ILE A 14 -9.33 -7.43 -0.88
N HIS A 15 -9.72 -8.56 -0.29
CA HIS A 15 -9.86 -9.82 -1.04
C HIS A 15 -10.97 -10.71 -0.48
N ASN A 16 -11.63 -11.45 -1.38
CA ASN A 16 -12.67 -12.44 -1.10
C ASN A 16 -12.18 -13.70 -0.37
N VAL A 17 -10.88 -13.79 -0.06
CA VAL A 17 -10.25 -14.95 0.60
C VAL A 17 -9.92 -14.70 2.08
N THR A 18 -10.27 -13.54 2.62
CA THR A 18 -9.94 -13.19 4.02
C THR A 18 -10.98 -13.79 4.96
N VAL A 19 -10.64 -14.86 5.67
CA VAL A 19 -11.53 -15.55 6.62
C VAL A 19 -11.40 -14.92 8.01
N TRP A 20 -11.97 -13.73 8.20
CA TRP A 20 -11.93 -13.04 9.50
C TRP A 20 -12.84 -13.64 10.57
N SER A 21 -13.75 -14.52 10.19
CA SER A 21 -14.69 -15.17 11.10
C SER A 21 -14.06 -16.33 11.86
N ASP A 22 -12.87 -16.78 11.46
CA ASP A 22 -12.11 -17.77 12.23
C ASP A 22 -11.67 -17.12 13.57
N PRO A 23 -11.97 -17.73 14.74
CA PRO A 23 -11.57 -17.19 16.03
C PRO A 23 -10.06 -16.99 16.21
N ARG A 24 -9.23 -17.64 15.39
CA ARG A 24 -7.77 -17.50 15.37
C ARG A 24 -7.30 -16.32 14.52
N SER A 25 -8.17 -15.73 13.71
CA SER A 25 -7.84 -14.59 12.87
C SER A 25 -7.52 -13.37 13.74
N ARG A 26 -6.33 -12.80 13.51
CA ARG A 26 -5.93 -11.56 14.16
C ARG A 26 -6.58 -10.36 13.49
N SER A 27 -6.58 -9.23 14.19
CA SER A 27 -7.11 -7.96 13.68
C SER A 27 -6.41 -7.53 12.39
N GLN A 28 -7.19 -7.06 11.40
CA GLN A 28 -6.68 -6.55 10.13
C GLN A 28 -6.29 -5.06 10.19
N ILE A 29 -6.43 -4.43 11.35
CA ILE A 29 -6.17 -2.99 11.58
C ILE A 29 -5.15 -2.74 12.70
N ALA A 30 -5.00 -3.67 13.65
CA ALA A 30 -4.11 -3.50 14.78
C ALA A 30 -2.64 -3.69 14.37
N VAL A 31 -1.79 -2.73 14.74
CA VAL A 31 -0.34 -2.75 14.45
C VAL A 31 0.35 -4.07 14.83
N GLY A 32 -0.07 -4.71 15.93
CA GLY A 32 0.50 -5.98 16.39
C GLY A 32 0.41 -7.10 15.35
N SER A 33 -0.68 -7.16 14.59
CA SER A 33 -0.86 -8.16 13.52
C SER A 33 0.13 -7.96 12.37
N PHE A 34 0.40 -6.70 12.01
CA PHE A 34 1.35 -6.35 10.96
C PHE A 34 2.78 -6.66 11.41
N VAL A 35 3.14 -6.31 12.65
CA VAL A 35 4.47 -6.59 13.23
C VAL A 35 4.75 -8.09 13.29
N GLU A 36 3.77 -8.89 13.71
CA GLU A 36 3.93 -10.34 13.79
C GLU A 36 4.11 -10.97 12.40
N LEU A 37 3.33 -10.53 11.40
CA LEU A 37 3.49 -11.00 10.03
C LEU A 37 4.84 -10.56 9.44
N ALA A 38 5.25 -9.31 9.63
CA ALA A 38 6.54 -8.81 9.14
C ALA A 38 7.72 -9.59 9.73
N ARG A 39 7.74 -9.80 11.05
CA ARG A 39 8.77 -10.63 11.70
C ARG A 39 8.75 -12.06 11.20
N THR A 40 7.57 -12.61 10.91
CA THR A 40 7.43 -13.97 10.39
C THR A 40 7.96 -14.08 8.96
N ALA A 41 7.61 -13.13 8.10
CA ALA A 41 8.11 -13.03 6.73
C ALA A 41 9.64 -12.91 6.71
N GLU A 42 10.22 -12.06 7.57
CA GLU A 42 11.67 -11.89 7.67
C GLU A 42 12.40 -13.16 8.12
N ARG A 43 11.85 -13.89 9.12
CA ARG A 43 12.38 -15.21 9.51
C ARG A 43 12.29 -16.19 8.34
N GLY A 44 11.20 -16.14 7.58
CA GLY A 44 10.95 -16.94 6.38
C GLY A 44 11.72 -16.51 5.14
N LYS A 45 12.62 -15.52 5.23
CA LYS A 45 13.48 -15.02 4.13
C LYS A 45 12.70 -14.41 2.95
N PHE A 46 11.52 -13.87 3.22
CA PHE A 46 10.80 -13.04 2.25
C PHE A 46 11.60 -11.78 1.93
N ASP A 47 11.46 -11.31 0.69
CA ASP A 47 12.17 -10.15 0.18
C ASP A 47 11.51 -8.84 0.64
N PHE A 48 10.18 -8.78 0.64
CA PHE A 48 9.47 -7.57 1.06
C PHE A 48 8.08 -7.81 1.65
N PHE A 49 7.66 -6.86 2.48
CA PHE A 49 6.30 -6.71 2.97
C PHE A 49 5.57 -5.66 2.12
N PHE A 50 4.40 -6.01 1.63
CA PHE A 50 3.63 -5.19 0.70
C PHE A 50 2.29 -4.77 1.30
N LEU A 51 1.97 -3.48 1.18
CA LEU A 51 0.65 -2.94 1.52
C LEU A 51 -0.01 -2.32 0.28
N ALA A 52 -1.13 -2.93 -0.13
CA ALA A 52 -2.02 -2.35 -1.12
C ALA A 52 -2.86 -1.22 -0.51
N GLU A 53 -3.21 -0.23 -1.32
CA GLU A 53 -4.02 0.92 -0.92
C GLU A 53 -5.45 0.76 -1.42
N GLY A 54 -6.42 1.11 -0.57
CA GLY A 54 -7.82 1.26 -0.93
C GLY A 54 -8.25 2.69 -0.59
N LEU A 55 -8.73 3.42 -1.61
CA LEU A 55 -9.01 4.86 -1.48
C LEU A 55 -10.50 5.17 -1.20
N ARG A 56 -11.36 4.16 -1.30
CA ARG A 56 -12.78 4.21 -0.97
C ARG A 56 -13.25 2.81 -0.60
N LEU A 57 -14.20 2.71 0.34
CA LEU A 57 -14.85 1.43 0.66
C LEU A 57 -15.68 0.97 -0.55
N ARG A 58 -15.60 -0.30 -0.91
CA ARG A 58 -16.36 -0.83 -2.05
C ARG A 58 -17.83 -0.94 -1.69
N GLU A 59 -18.68 -0.70 -2.68
CA GLU A 59 -20.13 -0.80 -2.56
C GLU A 59 -20.68 -1.76 -3.61
N HIS A 60 -21.71 -2.51 -3.26
CA HIS A 60 -22.49 -3.30 -4.19
C HIS A 60 -23.98 -3.04 -3.95
N LYS A 61 -24.68 -2.57 -4.99
CA LYS A 61 -26.12 -2.24 -4.94
C LYS A 61 -26.48 -1.27 -3.79
N GLY A 62 -25.65 -0.24 -3.58
CA GLY A 62 -25.86 0.78 -2.55
C GLY A 62 -25.59 0.33 -1.12
N SER A 63 -25.02 -0.87 -0.93
CA SER A 63 -24.58 -1.37 0.38
C SER A 63 -23.06 -1.51 0.39
N LEU A 64 -22.43 -1.20 1.52
CA LEU A 64 -21.01 -1.46 1.69
C LEU A 64 -20.73 -2.95 1.51
N TYR A 65 -19.63 -3.26 0.84
CA TYR A 65 -19.18 -4.63 0.70
C TYR A 65 -18.67 -5.11 2.06
N GLU A 66 -19.44 -5.96 2.73
CA GLU A 66 -19.17 -6.37 4.11
C GLU A 66 -17.78 -6.97 4.30
N LEU A 67 -17.17 -7.53 3.24
CA LEU A 67 -15.84 -8.13 3.22
C LEU A 67 -14.67 -7.12 3.15
N ASP A 68 -14.95 -5.82 3.08
CA ASP A 68 -13.92 -4.78 3.14
C ASP A 68 -13.50 -4.45 4.56
N VAL A 69 -12.19 -4.46 4.81
CA VAL A 69 -11.64 -4.02 6.08
C VAL A 69 -11.71 -2.50 6.17
N ALA A 70 -12.69 -1.98 6.90
CA ALA A 70 -12.75 -0.58 7.27
C ALA A 70 -11.71 -0.22 8.35
N GLY A 71 -11.19 1.02 8.30
CA GLY A 71 -10.33 1.56 9.36
C GLY A 71 -8.88 1.09 9.34
N ARG A 72 -8.37 0.59 8.21
CA ARG A 72 -6.93 0.32 8.07
C ARG A 72 -6.11 1.61 8.22
N PRO A 73 -5.00 1.57 8.97
CA PRO A 73 -4.08 2.69 9.05
C PRO A 73 -3.47 3.04 7.68
N ASP A 74 -3.02 4.29 7.55
CA ASP A 74 -2.24 4.75 6.41
C ASP A 74 -1.02 3.84 6.15
N ASN A 75 -0.80 3.49 4.88
CA ASN A 75 0.19 2.48 4.49
C ASN A 75 1.62 2.92 4.79
N LEU A 76 2.01 4.15 4.43
CA LEU A 76 3.38 4.62 4.66
C LEU A 76 3.67 4.75 6.16
N THR A 77 2.70 5.24 6.93
CA THR A 77 2.80 5.32 8.39
C THR A 77 2.98 3.94 9.02
N MET A 78 2.18 2.96 8.59
CA MET A 78 2.31 1.57 9.06
C MET A 78 3.68 0.98 8.68
N LEU A 79 4.14 1.19 7.44
CA LEU A 79 5.46 0.71 7.01
C LEU A 79 6.60 1.35 7.77
N SER A 80 6.50 2.64 8.15
CA SER A 80 7.49 3.28 9.04
C SER A 80 7.57 2.58 10.40
N ALA A 81 6.43 2.16 10.97
CA ALA A 81 6.42 1.37 12.20
C ALA A 81 7.05 -0.03 11.99
N LEU A 82 6.76 -0.69 10.86
CA LEU A 82 7.32 -2.02 10.55
C LEU A 82 8.82 -1.99 10.24
N ALA A 83 9.31 -0.91 9.63
CA ALA A 83 10.72 -0.70 9.34
C ALA A 83 11.59 -0.80 10.61
N ALA A 84 11.10 -0.31 11.75
CA ALA A 84 11.78 -0.40 13.04
C ALA A 84 11.75 -1.81 13.68
N THR A 85 10.94 -2.73 13.17
CA THR A 85 10.74 -4.08 13.74
C THR A 85 11.42 -5.20 12.95
N THR A 86 12.03 -4.85 11.82
CA THR A 86 12.70 -5.75 10.86
C THR A 86 14.03 -5.13 10.42
N SER A 87 15.01 -5.94 10.02
CA SER A 87 16.35 -5.47 9.65
C SER A 87 16.72 -5.71 8.19
N ARG A 88 16.03 -6.64 7.50
CA ARG A 88 16.34 -7.09 6.14
C ARG A 88 15.12 -7.07 5.22
N LEU A 89 13.91 -7.20 5.77
CA LEU A 89 12.69 -7.26 4.96
C LEU A 89 12.42 -5.92 4.26
N GLY A 90 12.28 -5.90 2.94
CA GLY A 90 11.81 -4.71 2.21
C GLY A 90 10.44 -4.24 2.69
N VAL A 91 10.15 -2.95 2.58
CA VAL A 91 8.84 -2.38 2.95
C VAL A 91 8.31 -1.57 1.78
N ALA A 92 7.23 -2.04 1.14
CA ALA A 92 6.69 -1.42 -0.05
C ALA A 92 5.20 -1.11 0.07
N ALA A 93 4.82 0.11 -0.31
CA ALA A 93 3.42 0.55 -0.32
C ALA A 93 2.95 0.85 -1.74
N THR A 94 1.68 0.57 -1.98
CA THR A 94 0.94 1.24 -3.05
C THR A 94 0.63 2.66 -2.61
N VAL A 95 0.99 3.63 -3.45
CA VAL A 95 0.61 5.04 -3.28
C VAL A 95 0.22 5.57 -4.65
N ASN A 96 -1.00 6.10 -4.77
CA ASN A 96 -1.53 6.51 -6.06
C ASN A 96 -0.95 7.84 -6.57
N ALA A 97 -0.73 7.94 -7.89
CA ALA A 97 -0.27 9.17 -8.55
C ALA A 97 -1.43 10.07 -9.05
N THR A 98 -2.68 9.58 -8.99
CA THR A 98 -3.84 10.32 -9.50
C THR A 98 -4.26 11.43 -8.54
N PHE A 99 -4.34 11.14 -7.24
CA PHE A 99 -4.93 12.07 -6.26
C PHE A 99 -3.92 12.70 -5.30
N ASN A 100 -2.72 12.13 -5.18
CA ASN A 100 -1.64 12.74 -4.41
C ASN A 100 -0.93 13.86 -5.18
N GLU A 101 -0.11 14.60 -4.45
CA GLU A 101 0.86 15.56 -4.99
C GLU A 101 2.29 15.00 -4.90
N PRO A 102 3.15 15.23 -5.91
CA PRO A 102 4.45 14.58 -6.02
C PRO A 102 5.39 14.92 -4.87
N TYR A 103 5.42 16.18 -4.42
CA TYR A 103 6.26 16.61 -3.31
C TYR A 103 5.95 15.86 -2.01
N GLU A 104 4.66 15.73 -1.68
CA GLU A 104 4.24 15.05 -0.45
C GLU A 104 4.61 13.55 -0.46
N VAL A 105 4.46 12.89 -1.61
CA VAL A 105 4.82 11.48 -1.76
C VAL A 105 6.33 11.30 -1.74
N ALA A 106 7.08 12.13 -2.47
CA ALA A 106 8.55 12.09 -2.47
C ALA A 106 9.11 12.23 -1.04
N ARG A 107 8.65 13.23 -0.29
CA ARG A 107 9.06 13.46 1.11
C ARG A 107 8.78 12.25 2.01
N ARG A 108 7.59 11.66 1.91
CA ARG A 108 7.20 10.51 2.76
C ARG A 108 7.95 9.24 2.38
N LEU A 109 8.19 9.00 1.09
CA LEU A 109 8.99 7.88 0.61
C LEU A 109 10.45 8.02 1.02
N ALA A 110 11.06 9.21 0.87
CA ALA A 110 12.42 9.48 1.34
C ALA A 110 12.53 9.28 2.87
N THR A 111 11.52 9.71 3.62
CA THR A 111 11.45 9.46 5.07
C THR A 111 11.41 7.95 5.37
N LEU A 112 10.57 7.18 4.67
CA LEU A 112 10.50 5.73 4.83
C LEU A 112 11.83 5.05 4.45
N ASP A 113 12.48 5.52 3.38
CA ASP A 113 13.77 5.00 2.94
C ASP A 113 14.86 5.20 4.00
N HIS A 114 14.95 6.40 4.56
CA HIS A 114 15.85 6.69 5.68
C HIS A 114 15.55 5.85 6.93
N LEU A 115 14.28 5.77 7.35
CA LEU A 115 13.88 4.99 8.53
C LEU A 115 14.11 3.48 8.35
N SER A 116 13.97 2.99 7.11
CA SER A 116 14.16 1.58 6.79
C SER A 116 15.62 1.22 6.47
N GLY A 117 16.49 2.20 6.21
CA GLY A 117 17.87 1.97 5.82
C GLY A 117 18.00 1.49 4.37
N GLY A 118 17.29 2.12 3.43
CA GLY A 118 17.36 1.79 2.00
C GLY A 118 16.47 0.63 1.56
N ARG A 119 15.43 0.30 2.35
CA ARG A 119 14.54 -0.86 2.11
C ARG A 119 13.15 -0.46 1.60
N ALA A 120 12.93 0.82 1.32
CA ALA A 120 11.63 1.30 0.89
C ALA A 120 11.35 0.92 -0.57
N GLY A 121 10.08 0.62 -0.87
CA GLY A 121 9.60 0.42 -2.22
C GLY A 121 8.28 1.14 -2.45
N TRP A 122 8.03 1.49 -3.70
CA TRP A 122 6.80 2.17 -4.12
C TRP A 122 6.18 1.45 -5.31
N ASN A 123 4.95 0.96 -5.11
CA ASN A 123 4.08 0.52 -6.17
C ASN A 123 3.23 1.71 -6.64
N VAL A 124 3.59 2.25 -7.81
CA VAL A 124 2.91 3.41 -8.39
C VAL A 124 1.65 2.93 -9.09
N VAL A 125 0.49 3.48 -8.71
CA VAL A 125 -0.79 3.14 -9.34
C VAL A 125 -1.54 4.38 -9.78
N THR A 126 -2.41 4.22 -10.76
CA THR A 126 -3.39 5.23 -11.17
C THR A 126 -4.80 4.73 -10.88
N SER A 127 -5.68 5.63 -10.44
CA SER A 127 -7.09 5.34 -10.19
C SER A 127 -7.90 5.68 -11.44
N PHE A 128 -8.86 4.82 -11.82
CA PHE A 128 -9.49 4.83 -13.15
C PHE A 128 -10.97 5.15 -13.16
N ASP A 129 -11.61 5.22 -12.00
CA ASP A 129 -13.06 5.26 -11.88
C ASP A 129 -13.55 6.50 -11.12
N ALA A 130 -14.70 7.02 -11.55
CA ALA A 130 -15.36 8.15 -10.89
C ALA A 130 -15.72 7.83 -9.44
N PHE A 131 -16.09 6.58 -9.16
CA PHE A 131 -16.46 6.11 -7.83
C PHE A 131 -15.34 6.41 -6.82
N THR A 132 -14.09 6.07 -7.11
CA THR A 132 -12.96 6.42 -6.25
C THR A 132 -12.75 7.93 -6.19
N GLY A 133 -12.89 8.63 -7.32
CA GLY A 133 -12.69 10.07 -7.45
C GLY A 133 -13.64 10.93 -6.60
N GLU A 134 -14.85 10.46 -6.31
CA GLU A 134 -15.83 11.14 -5.44
C GLU A 134 -15.32 11.37 -4.01
N ASN A 135 -14.36 10.56 -3.54
CA ASN A 135 -13.77 10.73 -2.20
C ASN A 135 -12.69 11.85 -2.16
N PHE A 136 -12.39 12.46 -3.31
CA PHE A 136 -11.36 13.49 -3.44
C PHE A 136 -11.95 14.80 -3.96
N ARG A 137 -11.44 15.93 -3.44
CA ARG A 137 -11.95 17.28 -3.75
C ARG A 137 -11.92 17.65 -5.24
N ARG A 138 -11.04 17.04 -6.03
CA ARG A 138 -10.96 17.28 -7.48
C ARG A 138 -12.12 16.64 -8.25
N GLY A 139 -12.80 15.65 -7.66
CA GLY A 139 -13.83 14.85 -8.32
C GLY A 139 -13.30 14.10 -9.54
N GLY A 140 -14.06 13.12 -10.00
CA GLY A 140 -13.82 12.46 -11.29
C GLY A 140 -12.53 11.64 -11.39
N PHE A 141 -12.26 11.17 -12.61
CA PHE A 141 -11.11 10.34 -12.98
C PHE A 141 -10.57 10.84 -14.32
N LEU A 142 -9.28 10.59 -14.57
CA LEU A 142 -8.67 10.87 -15.86
C LEU A 142 -8.92 9.71 -16.82
N ALA A 143 -9.06 10.01 -18.11
CA ALA A 143 -9.01 8.99 -19.15
C ALA A 143 -7.68 8.23 -19.07
N GLU A 144 -7.65 6.98 -19.56
CA GLU A 144 -6.47 6.11 -19.42
C GLU A 144 -5.16 6.75 -19.85
N HIS A 145 -5.14 7.33 -21.05
CA HIS A 145 -3.96 8.01 -21.57
C HIS A 145 -3.47 9.12 -20.62
N ASP A 146 -4.39 10.00 -20.19
CA ASP A 146 -4.07 11.14 -19.33
C ASP A 146 -3.61 10.70 -17.93
N ARG A 147 -4.08 9.54 -17.44
CA ARG A 147 -3.60 8.93 -16.19
C ARG A 147 -2.11 8.61 -16.26
N TYR A 148 -1.65 8.02 -17.37
CA TYR A 148 -0.26 7.66 -17.54
C TYR A 148 0.63 8.85 -17.87
N THR A 149 0.14 9.86 -18.60
CA THR A 149 0.83 11.15 -18.75
C THR A 149 1.08 11.78 -17.39
N ARG A 150 0.03 11.92 -16.56
CA ARG A 150 0.16 12.45 -15.20
C ARG A 150 1.11 11.60 -14.35
N ALA A 151 1.01 10.27 -14.41
CA ALA A 151 1.88 9.39 -13.62
C ALA A 151 3.36 9.53 -14.01
N ALA A 152 3.65 9.71 -15.30
CA ALA A 152 5.01 9.93 -15.79
C ALA A 152 5.58 11.27 -15.29
N GLU A 153 4.81 12.36 -15.39
CA GLU A 153 5.19 13.68 -14.85
C GLU A 153 5.38 13.62 -13.33
N PHE A 154 4.44 12.99 -12.62
CA PHE A 154 4.51 12.79 -11.17
C PHE A 154 5.81 12.06 -10.79
N LEU A 155 6.14 10.97 -11.49
CA LEU A 155 7.35 10.21 -11.25
C LEU A 155 8.62 11.00 -11.55
N ALA A 156 8.62 11.80 -12.60
CA ALA A 156 9.75 12.67 -12.93
C ALA A 156 9.99 13.68 -11.80
N THR A 157 8.94 14.40 -11.38
CA THR A 157 9.04 15.38 -10.27
C THR A 157 9.44 14.70 -8.95
N ALA A 158 8.86 13.56 -8.62
CA ALA A 158 9.17 12.85 -7.37
C ALA A 158 10.62 12.31 -7.33
N ARG A 159 11.27 12.12 -8.48
CA ARG A 159 12.69 11.71 -8.56
C ARG A 159 13.65 12.91 -8.56
N GLU A 160 13.19 14.07 -8.99
CA GLU A 160 13.98 15.31 -8.99
C GLU A 160 14.14 15.89 -7.58
N LEU A 161 13.09 15.75 -6.76
CA LEU A 161 13.03 16.16 -5.36
C LEU A 161 13.82 15.23 -4.44
#